data_AF-A0A7J8ULF2-F1
#
_entry.id   AF-A0A7J8ULF2-F1
#
_cell.length_a   1.000
_cell.length_b   1.000
_cell.length_c   1.000
_cell.angle_alpha   90.00
_cell.angle_beta   90.00
_cell.angle_gamma   90.00
#
_symmetry.space_group_name_H-M   'P 1'
#
loop_
_entity.id
_entity.type
_entity.pdbx_description
1 polymer ?
#
loop_
_entity_poly.entity_id
_entity_poly.type
_entity_poly.pdbx_seq_one_letter_code
_entity_poly.pdbx_strand_id
1 'polypeptide(L)'
;MEVGIEDCLHIEFEYNKSNGEWESKPHRYHLKDVIIGKIFFFLVKIKIKNMDIEIRRRESTVTGATNHVETETLAKFELMDGAPVRGESIPVRLFLSPYELTPTHRNINNKFSVKYYLNLVLVDEEGLRYFKQQQITIYRLPLQDT
;
A
#
# COMPACT_ATOMS: atom_id res chain seq x y z
N MET A 1 5.43 1.49 -7.69
CA MET A 1 5.72 0.27 -6.92
C MET A 1 5.81 -0.85 -7.92
N GLU A 2 6.92 -1.57 -7.99
CA GLU A 2 7.15 -2.55 -9.04
C GLU A 2 7.32 -3.96 -8.46
N VAL A 3 6.69 -4.94 -9.10
CA VAL A 3 6.89 -6.37 -8.89
C VAL A 3 7.46 -6.95 -10.17
N GLY A 4 8.74 -7.33 -10.12
CA GLY A 4 9.48 -7.89 -11.24
C GLY A 4 10.07 -9.25 -10.89
N ILE A 5 9.86 -10.23 -11.75
CA ILE A 5 10.60 -11.50 -11.82
C ILE A 5 11.21 -11.54 -13.21
N GLU A 6 12.53 -11.68 -13.26
CA GLU A 6 13.29 -11.71 -14.50
C GLU A 6 12.66 -12.68 -15.51
N ASP A 7 12.46 -12.20 -16.73
CA ASP A 7 11.84 -12.90 -17.86
C ASP A 7 10.44 -13.50 -17.65
N CYS A 8 9.80 -13.32 -16.49
CA CYS A 8 8.55 -13.99 -16.15
C CYS A 8 7.40 -13.03 -15.83
N LEU A 9 7.65 -11.97 -15.07
CA LEU A 9 6.61 -11.07 -14.57
C LEU A 9 7.16 -9.66 -14.42
N HIS A 10 6.46 -8.65 -14.95
CA HIS A 10 6.78 -7.26 -14.70
C HIS A 10 5.48 -6.47 -14.64
N ILE A 11 5.14 -6.04 -13.43
CA ILE A 11 3.94 -5.27 -13.11
C ILE A 11 4.35 -4.01 -12.36
N GLU A 12 3.78 -2.89 -12.78
CA GLU A 12 3.96 -1.61 -12.11
C GLU A 12 2.63 -1.10 -11.59
N PHE A 13 2.61 -0.75 -10.31
CA PHE A 13 1.54 0.03 -9.70
C PHE A 13 2.03 1.47 -9.49
N GLU A 14 1.54 2.37 -10.35
CA GLU A 14 1.70 3.81 -10.21
C GLU A 14 0.53 4.37 -9.40
N TYR A 15 0.79 5.27 -8.46
CA TYR A 15 -0.27 5.93 -7.70
C TYR A 15 0.17 7.34 -7.27
N ASN A 16 -0.82 8.22 -7.13
CA ASN A 16 -0.62 9.65 -7.01
C ASN A 16 0.36 10.00 -5.89
N LYS A 17 1.34 10.85 -6.20
CA LYS A 17 2.07 11.64 -5.21
C LYS A 17 1.16 12.82 -4.86
N SER A 18 0.97 13.08 -3.56
CA SER A 18 0.02 14.06 -2.98
C SER A 18 -0.35 15.24 -3.89
N ASN A 19 -1.66 15.45 -4.10
CA ASN A 19 -2.26 16.41 -5.03
C ASN A 19 -2.15 17.89 -4.56
N GLY A 20 -1.00 18.36 -4.08
CA GLY A 20 -0.85 19.75 -3.62
C GLY A 20 0.59 20.18 -3.44
N GLU A 21 0.94 21.29 -4.08
CA GLU A 21 2.21 22.02 -3.98
C GLU A 21 2.55 22.34 -2.52
N TRP A 22 3.71 21.87 -2.05
CA TRP A 22 4.63 22.51 -1.09
C TRP A 22 5.43 21.53 -0.20
N GLU A 23 5.09 20.24 -0.11
CA GLU A 23 5.94 19.31 0.67
C GLU A 23 6.50 18.15 -0.17
N SER A 24 7.82 18.19 -0.33
CA SER A 24 8.74 17.32 -1.07
C SER A 24 8.77 15.85 -0.63
N LYS A 25 7.70 15.30 -0.03
CA LYS A 25 7.63 13.91 0.42
C LYS A 25 6.55 13.13 -0.34
N PRO A 26 6.94 12.17 -1.19
CA PRO A 26 5.98 11.34 -1.91
C PRO A 26 5.16 10.46 -0.95
N HIS A 27 3.96 10.06 -1.37
CA HIS A 27 3.08 9.09 -0.67
C HIS A 27 2.54 9.56 0.70
N ARG A 28 2.06 10.80 0.78
CA ARG A 28 1.34 11.34 1.94
C ARG A 28 -0.15 11.45 1.64
N TYR A 29 -0.98 10.93 2.54
CA TYR A 29 -2.44 10.95 2.41
C TYR A 29 -3.07 11.39 3.73
N HIS A 30 -4.13 12.19 3.65
CA HIS A 30 -4.93 12.46 4.84
C HIS A 30 -5.87 11.30 5.16
N LEU A 31 -6.39 11.23 6.38
CA LEU A 31 -7.28 10.14 6.83
C LEU A 31 -8.54 9.90 5.97
N LYS A 32 -8.95 10.88 5.18
CA LYS A 32 -10.14 10.82 4.31
C LYS A 32 -9.78 10.92 2.83
N ASP A 33 -8.50 10.78 2.49
CA ASP A 33 -8.00 10.95 1.13
C ASP A 33 -8.36 9.74 0.27
N VAL A 34 -8.04 9.84 -1.01
CA VAL A 34 -8.23 8.78 -1.99
C VAL A 34 -6.91 8.48 -2.67
N ILE A 35 -6.47 7.24 -2.57
CA ILE A 35 -5.31 6.76 -3.32
C ILE A 35 -5.78 6.43 -4.72
N ILE A 36 -5.44 7.28 -5.67
CA ILE A 36 -5.71 7.07 -7.10
C ILE A 36 -4.43 6.53 -7.74
N GLY A 37 -4.56 5.52 -8.57
CA GLY A 37 -3.44 4.92 -9.27
C GLY A 37 -3.86 4.10 -10.46
N LYS A 38 -2.87 3.44 -11.06
CA LYS A 38 -3.03 2.61 -12.24
C LYS A 38 -2.00 1.49 -12.19
N ILE A 39 -2.45 0.27 -12.45
CA ILE A 39 -1.60 -0.90 -12.59
C ILE A 39 -1.35 -1.13 -14.08
N PHE A 40 -0.11 -1.38 -14.45
CA PHE A 40 0.33 -1.69 -15.79
C PHE A 40 1.00 -3.06 -15.84
N PHE A 41 0.62 -3.85 -16.84
CA PHE A 41 1.17 -5.19 -17.06
C PHE A 41 2.16 -5.17 -18.23
N PHE A 42 3.46 -5.04 -17.93
CA PHE A 42 4.51 -5.00 -18.95
C PHE A 42 4.88 -6.40 -19.46
N LEU A 43 4.94 -7.38 -18.56
CA LEU A 43 5.24 -8.77 -18.87
C LEU A 43 4.43 -9.69 -17.95
N VAL A 44 3.72 -10.66 -18.53
CA VAL A 44 2.96 -11.66 -17.79
C VAL A 44 3.15 -13.00 -18.50
N LYS A 45 4.12 -13.81 -18.04
CA LYS A 45 4.29 -15.21 -18.48
C LYS A 45 3.81 -16.23 -17.44
N ILE A 46 3.62 -15.79 -16.20
CA ILE A 46 3.04 -16.59 -15.12
C ILE A 46 1.53 -16.37 -15.11
N LYS A 47 0.76 -17.44 -14.95
CA LYS A 47 -0.69 -17.36 -14.79
C LYS A 47 -1.05 -16.85 -13.40
N ILE A 48 -1.52 -15.61 -13.35
CA ILE A 48 -1.99 -14.98 -12.11
C ILE A 48 -3.40 -15.50 -11.83
N LYS A 49 -3.65 -15.92 -10.59
CA LYS A 49 -4.97 -16.31 -10.09
C LYS A 49 -5.72 -15.09 -9.59
N ASN A 50 -5.12 -14.34 -8.66
CA ASN A 50 -5.72 -13.12 -8.14
C ASN A 50 -4.66 -12.07 -7.78
N MET A 51 -5.12 -10.83 -7.64
CA MET A 51 -4.32 -9.70 -7.22
C MET A 51 -5.10 -8.84 -6.23
N ASP A 52 -4.43 -8.44 -5.15
CA ASP A 52 -4.99 -7.63 -4.08
C ASP A 52 -4.08 -6.44 -3.74
N ILE A 53 -4.66 -5.31 -3.35
CA ILE A 53 -3.95 -4.25 -2.62
C ILE A 53 -4.42 -4.29 -1.16
N GLU A 54 -3.47 -4.39 -0.26
CA GLU A 54 -3.71 -4.35 1.19
C GLU A 54 -3.17 -3.04 1.78
N ILE A 55 -3.88 -2.49 2.78
CA ILE A 55 -3.31 -1.50 3.71
C ILE A 55 -2.89 -2.24 4.97
N ARG A 56 -1.59 -2.22 5.27
CA ARG A 56 -1.05 -2.82 6.48
C ARG A 56 -0.59 -1.76 7.47
N ARG A 57 -0.97 -1.93 8.73
CA ARG A 57 -0.45 -1.18 9.88
C ARG A 57 0.65 -2.02 10.53
N ARG A 58 1.81 -1.41 10.75
CA ARG A 58 2.89 -1.98 11.55
C ARG A 58 3.08 -1.12 12.79
N GLU A 59 2.75 -1.69 13.94
CA GLU A 59 3.04 -1.10 15.24
C GLU A 59 4.33 -1.72 15.78
N SER A 60 5.24 -0.88 16.26
CA SER A 60 6.46 -1.32 16.93
C SER A 60 6.53 -0.66 18.29
N THR A 61 6.60 -1.45 19.35
CA THR A 61 6.65 -0.99 20.74
C THR A 61 7.95 -1.45 21.39
N VAL A 62 8.57 -0.55 22.13
CA VAL A 62 9.85 -0.73 22.82
C VAL A 62 9.58 -0.62 24.32
N THR A 63 9.83 -1.71 25.05
CA THR A 63 9.66 -1.75 26.51
C THR A 63 10.96 -2.22 27.16
N GLY A 64 11.76 -1.28 27.65
CA GLY A 64 13.10 -1.60 28.18
C GLY A 64 14.00 -2.16 27.07
N ALA A 65 14.45 -3.41 27.22
CA ALA A 65 15.29 -4.08 26.23
C ALA A 65 14.50 -4.89 25.18
N THR A 66 13.17 -5.01 25.32
CA THR A 66 12.36 -5.81 24.41
C THR A 66 11.72 -4.95 23.33
N ASN A 67 11.77 -5.44 22.08
CA ASN A 67 11.10 -4.86 20.93
C ASN A 67 9.97 -5.80 20.49
N HIS A 68 8.74 -5.30 20.45
CA HIS A 68 7.57 -6.00 19.93
C HIS A 68 7.13 -5.34 18.62
N VAL A 69 6.84 -6.15 17.59
CA VAL A 69 6.35 -5.65 16.30
C VAL A 69 5.09 -6.42 15.94
N GLU A 70 3.99 -5.70 15.83
CA GLU A 70 2.70 -6.21 15.40
C GLU A 70 2.40 -5.70 14.00
N THR A 71 1.90 -6.57 13.11
CA THR A 71 1.49 -6.18 11.75
C THR A 71 0.08 -6.68 11.51
N GLU A 72 -0.79 -5.77 11.12
CA GLU A 72 -2.21 -6.01 10.90
C GLU A 72 -2.61 -5.53 9.51
N THR A 73 -3.47 -6.29 8.83
CA THR A 73 -4.09 -5.87 7.56
C THR A 73 -5.41 -5.17 7.86
N LEU A 74 -5.45 -3.86 7.69
CA LEU A 74 -6.64 -3.03 7.97
C LEU A 74 -7.64 -3.01 6.81
N ALA A 75 -7.14 -3.17 5.58
CA ALA A 75 -7.95 -3.18 4.38
C ALA A 75 -7.40 -4.20 3.39
N LYS A 76 -8.31 -4.89 2.71
CA LYS A 76 -8.02 -5.73 1.55
C LYS A 76 -8.91 -5.28 0.39
N PHE A 77 -8.28 -4.90 -0.71
CA PHE A 77 -8.94 -4.47 -1.93
C PHE A 77 -8.62 -5.48 -3.04
N GLU A 78 -9.59 -6.31 -3.39
CA GLU A 78 -9.47 -7.31 -4.44
C GLU A 78 -9.53 -6.60 -5.80
N LEU A 79 -8.43 -6.64 -6.55
CA LEU A 79 -8.28 -5.89 -7.79
C LEU A 79 -8.73 -6.67 -9.00
N MET A 80 -8.42 -7.97 -9.02
CA MET A 80 -8.52 -8.78 -10.21
C MET A 80 -8.63 -10.26 -9.83
N ASP A 81 -9.50 -10.95 -10.57
CA ASP A 81 -9.60 -12.41 -10.62
C ASP A 81 -9.33 -12.85 -12.06
N GLY A 82 -8.30 -13.68 -12.26
CA GLY A 82 -7.87 -14.17 -13.56
C GLY A 82 -6.53 -13.62 -14.07
N ALA A 83 -6.13 -14.09 -15.26
CA ALA A 83 -4.82 -13.82 -15.85
C ALA A 83 -4.87 -12.58 -16.77
N PRO A 84 -4.20 -11.47 -16.41
CA PRO A 84 -4.15 -10.27 -17.23
C PRO A 84 -3.23 -10.49 -18.44
N VAL A 85 -3.48 -9.76 -19.53
CA VAL A 85 -2.60 -9.81 -20.71
C VAL A 85 -1.61 -8.65 -20.74
N ARG A 86 -0.50 -8.85 -21.47
CA ARG A 86 0.50 -7.81 -21.67
C ARG A 86 -0.14 -6.57 -22.31
N GLY A 87 0.15 -5.40 -21.73
CA GLY A 87 -0.34 -4.11 -22.19
C GLY A 87 -1.68 -3.69 -21.57
N GLU A 88 -2.33 -4.54 -20.78
CA GLU A 88 -3.50 -4.15 -20.01
C GLU A 88 -3.16 -3.18 -18.90
N SER A 89 -4.18 -2.45 -18.47
CA SER A 89 -4.06 -1.57 -17.32
C SER A 89 -5.35 -1.48 -16.52
N ILE A 90 -5.22 -1.49 -15.20
CA ILE A 90 -6.35 -1.43 -14.27
C ILE A 90 -6.28 -0.11 -13.49
N PRO A 91 -7.27 0.79 -13.63
CA PRO A 91 -7.33 1.98 -12.79
C PRO A 91 -7.71 1.60 -11.36
N VAL A 92 -7.04 2.20 -10.37
CA VAL A 92 -7.24 1.95 -8.95
C VAL A 92 -7.72 3.23 -8.27
N ARG A 93 -8.78 3.12 -7.46
CA ARG A 93 -9.27 4.21 -6.61
C ARG A 93 -9.64 3.65 -5.25
N LEU A 94 -8.77 3.86 -4.27
CA LEU A 94 -8.93 3.34 -2.92
C LEU A 94 -9.25 4.50 -1.96
N PHE A 95 -10.46 4.50 -1.40
CA PHE A 95 -10.92 5.49 -0.44
C PHE A 95 -10.42 5.14 0.96
N LEU A 96 -9.77 6.08 1.65
CA LEU A 96 -9.26 5.86 3.01
C LEU A 96 -10.32 6.07 4.10
N SER A 97 -11.35 6.87 3.81
CA SER A 97 -12.39 7.23 4.78
C SER A 97 -13.13 6.07 5.46
N PRO A 98 -13.39 4.91 4.82
CA PRO A 98 -14.08 3.80 5.46
C PRO A 98 -13.22 3.04 6.49
N TYR A 99 -11.90 3.20 6.45
CA TYR A 99 -10.98 2.44 7.28
C TYR A 99 -10.61 3.22 8.54
N GLU A 100 -10.51 2.52 9.67
CA GLU A 100 -10.11 3.08 10.97
C GLU A 100 -8.59 3.33 11.02
N LEU A 101 -8.12 4.28 10.20
CA LEU A 101 -6.73 4.69 10.16
C LEU A 101 -6.44 5.72 11.25
N THR A 102 -5.20 5.68 11.74
CA THR A 102 -4.62 6.72 12.61
C THR A 102 -3.48 7.43 11.87
N PRO A 103 -3.08 8.64 12.30
CA PRO A 103 -1.88 9.26 11.78
C PRO A 103 -0.64 8.36 11.95
N THR A 104 0.33 8.52 11.06
CA THR A 104 1.63 7.86 11.19
C THR A 104 2.38 8.45 12.39
N HIS A 105 2.79 7.58 13.30
CA HIS A 105 3.52 7.96 14.50
C HIS A 105 4.97 7.47 14.40
N ARG A 106 5.93 8.41 14.41
CA ARG A 106 7.35 8.07 14.33
C ARG A 106 8.01 8.31 15.68
N ASN A 107 8.47 7.23 16.31
CA ASN A 107 9.29 7.25 17.52
C ASN A 107 8.72 8.12 18.65
N ILE A 108 7.47 7.87 19.02
CA ILE A 108 6.79 8.65 20.05
C ILE A 108 7.44 8.34 21.40
N ASN A 109 8.14 9.33 21.95
CA ASN A 109 8.84 9.27 23.23
C ASN A 109 9.76 8.04 23.37
N ASN A 110 10.38 7.56 22.28
CA ASN A 110 11.16 6.33 22.25
C ASN A 110 10.42 5.07 22.72
N LYS A 111 9.09 5.10 22.75
CA LYS A 111 8.24 3.98 23.22
C LYS A 111 7.60 3.23 22.08
N PHE A 112 7.08 3.90 21.06
CA PHE A 112 6.42 3.20 19.97
C PHE A 112 6.46 3.96 18.64
N SER A 113 6.15 3.25 17.56
CA SER A 113 5.90 3.81 16.23
C SER A 113 4.76 3.07 15.55
N VAL A 114 3.96 3.81 14.77
CA VAL A 114 2.88 3.27 13.92
C VAL A 114 3.16 3.69 12.49
N LYS A 115 3.37 2.71 11.61
CA LYS A 115 3.65 2.91 10.18
C LYS A 115 2.59 2.24 9.32
N TYR A 116 2.34 2.80 8.15
CA TYR A 116 1.40 2.27 7.17
C TYR A 116 2.11 1.87 5.89
N TYR A 117 1.68 0.77 5.29
CA TYR A 117 2.22 0.24 4.06
C TYR A 117 1.09 -0.10 3.11
N LEU A 118 1.22 0.32 1.85
CA LEU A 118 0.51 -0.32 0.75
C LEU A 118 1.26 -1.59 0.40
N ASN A 119 0.55 -2.70 0.33
CA ASN A 119 1.10 -4.00 0.00
C ASN A 119 0.34 -4.56 -1.21
N LEU A 120 1.01 -4.58 -2.36
CA LEU A 120 0.50 -5.24 -3.57
C LEU A 120 0.80 -6.73 -3.44
N VAL A 121 -0.23 -7.57 -3.51
CA VAL A 121 -0.16 -9.02 -3.39
C VAL A 121 -0.64 -9.66 -4.68
N LEU A 122 0.10 -10.63 -5.17
CA LEU A 122 -0.26 -11.46 -6.31
C LEU A 122 -0.18 -12.93 -5.90
N VAL A 123 -1.15 -13.72 -6.34
CA VAL A 123 -1.13 -15.17 -6.19
C VAL A 123 -1.25 -15.79 -7.57
N ASP A 124 -0.39 -16.74 -7.89
CA ASP A 124 -0.48 -17.50 -9.14
C ASP A 124 -1.38 -18.75 -9.00
N GLU A 125 -1.55 -19.48 -10.10
CA GLU A 125 -2.32 -20.74 -10.10
C GLU A 125 -1.67 -21.85 -9.25
N GLU A 126 -0.35 -21.80 -9.03
CA GLU A 126 0.40 -22.76 -8.21
C GLU A 126 0.30 -22.46 -6.70
N GLY A 127 -0.27 -21.29 -6.34
CA GLY A 127 -0.42 -20.84 -4.96
C GLY A 127 0.80 -20.07 -4.42
N LEU A 128 1.79 -19.76 -5.25
CA LEU A 128 2.91 -18.91 -4.87
C LEU A 128 2.42 -17.47 -4.73
N ARG A 129 2.92 -16.81 -3.67
CA ARG A 129 2.53 -15.45 -3.30
C ARG A 129 3.69 -14.49 -3.53
N TYR A 130 3.49 -13.53 -4.41
CA TYR A 130 4.42 -12.43 -4.65
C TYR A 130 3.87 -11.18 -4.00
N PHE A 131 4.73 -10.39 -3.36
CA PHE A 131 4.30 -9.15 -2.75
C PHE A 131 5.35 -8.06 -2.79
N LYS A 132 4.89 -6.81 -2.90
CA LYS A 132 5.73 -5.62 -2.74
C LYS A 132 5.02 -4.65 -1.82
N GLN A 133 5.76 -4.17 -0.83
CA GLN A 133 5.27 -3.17 0.11
C GLN A 133 5.99 -1.83 -0.09
N GLN A 134 5.24 -0.74 0.00
CA GLN A 134 5.74 0.62 -0.04
C GLN A 134 5.12 1.38 1.14
N GLN A 135 5.96 2.07 1.90
CA GLN A 135 5.49 2.86 3.04
C GLN A 135 4.68 4.07 2.54
N ILE A 136 3.52 4.29 3.15
CA ILE A 136 2.71 5.50 3.00
C ILE A 136 2.66 6.25 4.33
N THR A 137 2.52 7.57 4.27
CA THR A 137 2.40 8.41 5.45
C THR A 137 0.98 8.94 5.55
N ILE A 138 0.30 8.57 6.63
CA ILE A 138 -1.05 9.02 6.93
C ILE A 138 -1.01 10.22 7.88
N TYR A 139 -1.77 11.27 7.62
CA TYR A 139 -1.88 12.44 8.50
C TYR A 139 -3.32 12.89 8.72
N ARG A 140 -3.55 13.66 9.79
CA ARG A 140 -4.84 14.29 10.08
C ARG A 140 -4.79 15.73 9.57
N LEU A 141 -5.80 16.15 8.81
CA LEU A 141 -5.96 17.56 8.44
C LEU A 141 -6.25 18.39 9.70
N PRO A 142 -5.75 19.64 9.78
CA PRO A 142 -6.17 20.56 10.83
C PRO A 142 -7.69 20.76 10.73
N LEU A 143 -8.34 20.97 11.88
CA LEU A 143 -9.70 21.47 11.89
C LEU A 143 -9.69 22.82 11.18
N GLN A 144 -10.50 22.96 10.13
CA GLN A 144 -10.80 24.27 9.60
C GLN A 144 -11.78 24.90 10.57
N ASP A 145 -11.33 25.91 11.31
CA ASP A 145 -12.22 26.75 12.13
C ASP A 145 -13.26 27.33 11.19
N THR A 146 -14.52 26.96 11.42
CA THR A 146 -15.71 27.48 10.72
C THR A 146 -16.39 28.51 11.59
#